data_AF-A0A7J9XUZ9-F1
#
_entry.id   AF-A0A7J9XUZ9-F1
#
_cell.length_a   1.000
_cell.length_b   1.000
_cell.length_c   1.000
_cell.angle_alpha   90.00
_cell.angle_beta   90.00
_cell.angle_gamma   90.00
#
_symmetry.space_group_name_H-M   'P 1'
#
loop_
_entity.id
_entity.type
_entity.pdbx_description
1 polymer ?
#
loop_
_entity_poly.entity_id
_entity_poly.type
_entity_poly.pdbx_seq_one_letter_code
_entity_poly.pdbx_strand_id
1 'polypeptide(L)' 'MVVSRRDDSLYIVVLDDGAGGADAARGSGLAGLADRVSSVDGRLDVDSPPGGPTTLTVELPCAP' A
#
# COMPACT_ATOMS: atom_id res chain seq x y z
N MET A 1 -9.71 -2.19 6.53
CA MET A 1 -8.93 -2.92 5.51
C MET A 1 -9.87 -3.66 4.59
N VAL A 2 -9.68 -3.51 3.29
CA VAL A 2 -10.43 -4.22 2.24
C VAL A 2 -9.43 -5.07 1.45
N VAL A 3 -9.82 -6.30 1.14
CA VAL A 3 -9.06 -7.21 0.26
C VAL A 3 -10.05 -7.74 -0.77
N SER A 4 -9.72 -7.60 -2.05
CA SER A 4 -10.58 -8.05 -3.15
C SER A 4 -9.75 -8.56 -4.30
N ARG A 5 -10.19 -9.64 -4.94
CA ARG A 5 -9.65 -10.05 -6.24
C ARG A 5 -10.33 -9.25 -7.35
N ARG A 6 -9.55 -8.70 -8.27
CA ARG A 6 -9.99 -7.99 -9.48
C ARG A 6 -9.24 -8.63 -10.64
N ASP A 7 -9.97 -9.35 -11.50
CA ASP A 7 -9.37 -10.15 -12.58
C ASP A 7 -8.25 -11.06 -12.03
N ASP A 8 -7.05 -10.96 -12.60
CA ASP A 8 -5.84 -11.68 -12.19
C ASP A 8 -4.98 -10.89 -11.19
N SER A 9 -5.59 -9.99 -10.42
CA SER A 9 -4.90 -9.15 -9.42
C SER A 9 -5.58 -9.18 -8.05
N LEU A 10 -4.77 -9.15 -7.00
CA LEU A 10 -5.18 -8.94 -5.61
C LEU A 10 -5.06 -7.45 -5.30
N TYR A 11 -6.18 -6.85 -4.92
CA TYR A 11 -6.27 -5.44 -4.54
C TYR A 11 -6.51 -5.31 -3.04
N ILE A 12 -5.63 -4.59 -2.35
CA ILE A 12 -5.67 -4.40 -0.90
C ILE A 12 -5.69 -2.90 -0.62
N VAL A 13 -6.63 -2.47 0.23
CA VAL A 13 -6.68 -1.09 0.74
C VAL A 13 -6.61 -1.11 2.25
N VAL A 14 -5.63 -0.41 2.82
CA VAL A 14 -5.49 -0.17 4.24
C VAL A 14 -5.69 1.31 4.49
N LEU A 15 -6.66 1.64 5.35
CA LEU A 15 -6.94 3.00 5.81
C LEU A 15 -6.76 3.01 7.32
N ASP A 16 -6.02 3.99 7.82
CA ASP A 16 -6.00 4.36 9.24
C ASP A 16 -6.49 5.80 9.42
N ASP A 17 -6.94 6.11 10.63
CA ASP A 17 -7.40 7.42 11.08
C ASP A 17 -6.31 8.21 11.83
N GLY A 18 -5.04 7.87 11.59
CA GLY A 18 -3.89 8.55 12.18
C GLY A 18 -3.65 9.94 11.62
N ALA A 19 -2.63 10.62 12.15
CA ALA A 19 -2.31 12.01 11.82
C ALA A 19 -1.68 12.22 10.42
N GLY A 20 -1.55 11.18 9.61
CA GLY A 20 -0.93 11.22 8.29
C GLY A 20 0.54 11.65 8.29
N GLY A 21 1.05 12.07 7.13
CA GLY A 21 2.45 12.47 6.95
C GLY A 21 3.43 11.29 6.85
N ALA A 22 2.96 10.11 6.48
CA ALA A 22 3.82 8.95 6.27
C ALA A 22 4.72 9.18 5.05
N ASP A 23 6.02 9.19 5.29
CA ASP A 23 7.05 9.40 4.27
C ASP A 23 7.85 8.10 4.06
N ALA A 24 7.71 7.51 2.88
CA ALA A 24 8.40 6.28 2.51
C ALA A 24 9.94 6.44 2.46
N ALA A 25 10.46 7.66 2.32
CA ALA A 25 11.89 7.93 2.30
C ALA A 25 12.50 8.07 3.70
N ARG A 26 11.69 8.23 4.76
CA ARG A 26 12.16 8.54 6.12
C ARG A 26 12.02 7.39 7.12
N GLY A 27 11.69 6.18 6.66
CA GLY A 27 11.58 4.99 7.51
C GLY A 27 11.67 3.68 6.73
N SER A 28 11.97 2.59 7.42
CA SER A 28 12.15 1.27 6.80
C SER A 28 10.86 0.49 6.55
N GLY A 29 9.76 0.87 7.21
CA GLY A 29 8.48 0.16 7.12
C GLY A 29 7.88 0.21 5.71
N LEU A 30 7.52 1.41 5.25
CA LEU A 30 6.94 1.62 3.91
C LEU A 30 7.95 1.29 2.80
N ALA A 31 9.23 1.63 2.97
CA ALA A 31 10.28 1.25 2.03
C ALA A 31 10.34 -0.27 1.85
N GLY A 32 10.37 -1.03 2.96
CA GLY A 32 10.37 -2.49 2.89
C GLY A 32 9.06 -3.09 2.36
N LEU A 33 7.92 -2.42 2.54
CA LEU A 33 6.67 -2.85 1.89
C LEU A 33 6.73 -2.61 0.38
N ALA A 34 7.24 -1.46 -0.06
CA ALA A 34 7.45 -1.17 -1.48
C ALA A 34 8.38 -2.20 -2.13
N ASP A 35 9.51 -2.53 -1.48
CA ASP A 35 10.44 -3.54 -1.96
C ASP A 35 9.76 -4.91 -2.14
N ARG A 36 9.02 -5.38 -1.13
CA ARG A 36 8.32 -6.67 -1.20
C ARG A 36 7.23 -6.69 -2.27
N VAL A 37 6.45 -5.61 -2.39
CA VAL A 37 5.42 -5.48 -3.42
C VAL A 37 6.04 -5.48 -4.81
N SER A 38 7.14 -4.75 -5.01
CA SER A 38 7.84 -4.71 -6.31
C SER A 38 8.48 -6.05 -6.69
N SER A 39 8.90 -6.87 -5.70
CA SER A 39 9.52 -8.18 -5.95
C SER A 39 8.59 -9.21 -6.59
N VAL A 40 7.29 -8.94 -6.59
CA VAL A 40 6.24 -9.79 -7.18
C VAL A 40 5.48 -9.07 -8.28
N ASP A 41 6.13 -8.12 -8.97
CA ASP A 41 5.53 -7.28 -10.03
C ASP A 41 4.27 -6.52 -9.58
N GLY A 42 4.18 -6.21 -8.29
CA GLY A 42 3.10 -5.45 -7.68
C GLY A 42 3.40 -3.96 -7.58
N ARG A 43 2.36 -3.18 -7.21
CA ARG A 43 2.43 -1.74 -6.99
C ARG A 43 1.88 -1.35 -5.61
N LEU A 44 2.58 -0.45 -4.93
CA LEU A 44 2.16 0.17 -3.68
C LEU A 44 2.03 1.68 -3.89
N ASP A 45 0.86 2.23 -3.63
CA ASP A 45 0.61 3.66 -3.51
C ASP A 45 0.33 4.04 -2.06
N VAL A 46 0.89 5.17 -1.63
CA VAL A 46 0.71 5.72 -0.29
C VAL A 46 0.20 7.15 -0.42
N ASP A 47 -1.00 7.41 0.08
CA ASP A 47 -1.55 8.75 0.26
C ASP A 47 -1.63 9.04 1.76
N SER A 48 -0.87 10.04 2.22
CA SER A 48 -0.76 10.35 3.65
C SER A 48 -0.53 11.85 3.85
N PRO A 49 -1.53 12.70 3.56
CA PRO A 49 -1.41 14.14 3.79
C PRO A 49 -1.11 14.44 5.26
N PRO A 50 -0.29 15.46 5.58
CA PRO A 50 -0.12 15.93 6.95
C PRO A 50 -1.46 16.32 7.57
N GLY A 51 -1.79 15.78 8.74
CA GLY A 51 -3.10 15.95 9.39
C GLY A 51 -4.05 14.76 9.21
N GLY A 52 -3.70 13.80 8.35
CA GLY A 52 -4.40 12.52 8.20
C GLY A 52 -5.54 12.54 7.19
N PRO A 53 -6.09 11.35 6.84
CA PRO A 53 -5.68 9.98 7.22
C PRO A 53 -4.45 9.46 6.43
N THR A 54 -4.07 8.18 6.62
CA THR A 54 -3.20 7.46 5.68
C THR A 54 -3.96 6.35 4.95
N THR A 55 -3.82 6.31 3.63
CA THR A 55 -4.33 5.24 2.76
C THR A 55 -3.19 4.56 2.03
N LEU A 56 -3.07 3.24 2.19
CA LEU A 56 -2.21 2.38 1.39
C LEU A 56 -3.06 1.61 0.40
N THR A 57 -2.67 1.65 -0.88
CA THR A 57 -3.27 0.84 -1.94
C THR A 57 -2.21 -0.10 -2.49
N VAL A 58 -2.47 -1.41 -2.44
CA VAL A 58 -1.59 -2.43 -2.99
C VAL A 58 -2.31 -3.20 -4.08
N GLU A 59 -1.64 -3.38 -5.20
CA GLU A 59 -2.06 -4.21 -6.32
C GLU A 59 -0.98 -5.25 -6.59
N LEU A 60 -1.31 -6.53 -6.51
CA LEU A 60 -0.39 -7.65 -6.74
C LEU A 60 -0.96 -8.56 -7.84
N PRO A 61 -0.14 -9.09 -8.75
CA PRO A 61 -0.54 -10.23 -9.58
C PRO A 61 -1.04 -11.39 -8.70
N CYS A 62 -2.18 -11.96 -9.06
CA CYS A 62 -2.83 -13.06 -8.37
C CYS A 62 -3.44 -13.98 -9.42
N ALA A 63 -2.58 -14.88 -9.93
CA ALA A 63 -2.96 -15.93 -10.85
C ALA A 63 -4.11 -16.79 -10.26
N PRO A 64 -4.97 -17.38 -11.11
CA PRO A 64 -6.10 -18.21 -10.69
C PRO A 64 -5.75 -19.37 -9.75
#